data_AF-A0A564ZCT2-F1
#
_entry.id   AF-A0A564ZCT2-F1
#
_cell.length_a   1.000
_cell.length_b   1.000
_cell.length_c   1.000
_cell.angle_alpha   90.00
_cell.angle_beta   90.00
_cell.angle_gamma   90.00
#
_symmetry.space_group_name_H-M   'P 1'
#
loop_
_entity.id
_entity.type
_entity.pdbx_description
1 polymer ?
#
loop_
_entity_poly.entity_id
_entity_poly.type
_entity_poly.pdbx_seq_one_letter_code
_entity_poly.pdbx_strand_id
1 'polypeptide(L)'
;MFFWMIAISFGWLYPYLFFRISSSSVALTYNETTVFICLNLFLWTSFFVEVCKNPGYLPTNTVEYEEEMHELFGECRRLRNRTSLLSIDSIAGESQKEILPLEVKALRRSIRVLKRRLNSLCHTCGCVKPIRAKHCSLCNRCVRVM
;
A
#
# COMPACT_ATOMS: atom_id res chain seq x y z
N MET A 1 -21.16 -1.43 -1.63
CA MET A 1 -21.81 -0.52 -0.66
C MET A 1 -22.21 0.82 -1.29
N PHE A 2 -21.33 1.46 -2.09
CA PHE A 2 -21.63 2.72 -2.78
C PHE A 2 -22.93 2.74 -3.59
N PHE A 3 -23.17 1.71 -4.42
CA PHE A 3 -24.42 1.58 -5.20
C PHE A 3 -25.67 1.57 -4.33
N TRP A 4 -25.63 0.88 -3.19
CA TRP A 4 -26.76 0.81 -2.25
C TRP A 4 -27.02 2.13 -1.52
N MET A 5 -25.96 2.88 -1.16
CA MET A 5 -26.09 4.22 -0.56
C MET A 5 -26.75 5.22 -1.52
N ILE A 6 -26.37 5.19 -2.79
CA ILE A 6 -26.98 6.02 -3.84
C ILE A 6 -28.43 5.61 -4.07
N ALA A 7 -28.69 4.31 -4.21
CA ALA A 7 -30.03 3.79 -4.44
C ALA A 7 -31.01 4.14 -3.31
N ILE A 8 -30.58 4.07 -2.05
CA ILE A 8 -31.42 4.42 -0.89
C ILE A 8 -31.65 5.93 -0.82
N SER A 9 -30.61 6.75 -1.05
CA SER A 9 -30.74 8.21 -0.98
C SER A 9 -31.61 8.77 -2.10
N PHE A 10 -31.32 8.44 -3.35
CA PHE A 10 -32.08 8.93 -4.51
C PHE A 10 -33.42 8.21 -4.70
N GLY A 11 -33.52 6.94 -4.31
CA GLY A 11 -34.74 6.16 -4.47
C GLY A 11 -35.79 6.42 -3.39
N TRP A 12 -35.39 6.72 -2.15
CA TRP A 12 -36.32 6.83 -1.02
C TRP A 12 -36.20 8.15 -0.25
N LEU A 13 -35.01 8.56 0.15
CA LEU A 13 -34.84 9.73 1.02
C LEU A 13 -35.24 11.04 0.32
N TYR A 14 -34.75 11.28 -0.90
CA TYR A 14 -35.08 12.49 -1.66
C TYR A 14 -36.55 12.55 -2.11
N PRO A 15 -37.15 11.47 -2.65
CA PRO A 15 -38.58 11.46 -2.96
C PRO A 15 -39.45 11.66 -1.71
N TYR A 16 -39.11 11.03 -0.57
CA TYR A 16 -39.82 11.25 0.69
C TYR A 16 -39.75 12.70 1.15
N LEU A 17 -38.57 13.32 1.10
CA LEU A 17 -38.39 14.75 1.40
C LEU A 17 -39.20 15.63 0.45
N PHE A 18 -39.20 15.32 -0.85
CA PHE A 18 -39.98 16.04 -1.85
C PHE A 18 -41.50 15.93 -1.60
N PHE A 19 -42.01 14.73 -1.34
CA PHE A 19 -43.42 14.51 -1.00
C PHE A 19 -43.80 15.19 0.32
N ARG A 20 -42.91 15.23 1.31
CA ARG A 20 -43.14 15.91 2.59
C ARG A 20 -43.19 17.43 2.42
N ILE A 21 -42.33 18.00 1.56
CA ILE A 21 -42.32 19.43 1.20
C ILE A 21 -43.57 19.79 0.38
N SER A 22 -44.00 18.89 -0.51
CA SER A 22 -45.19 19.07 -1.35
C SER A 22 -46.51 18.90 -0.59
N SER A 23 -46.51 18.18 0.54
CA SER A 23 -47.67 18.04 1.40
C SER A 23 -47.81 19.31 2.24
N SER A 24 -48.85 20.09 1.92
CA SER A 24 -49.13 21.48 2.33
C SER A 24 -49.01 21.85 3.82
N SER A 25 -48.83 20.88 4.72
CA SER A 25 -48.78 21.10 6.18
C SER A 25 -47.47 21.72 6.68
N VAL A 26 -46.40 21.72 5.86
CA VAL A 26 -45.09 22.31 6.20
C VAL A 26 -44.48 22.96 4.96
N ALA A 27 -45.17 23.96 4.38
CA ALA A 27 -44.66 24.70 3.23
C ALA A 27 -43.42 25.52 3.63
N LEU A 28 -42.24 24.95 3.40
CA LEU A 28 -40.96 25.60 3.63
C LEU A 28 -40.79 26.73 2.61
N THR A 29 -40.33 27.91 3.05
CA THR A 29 -40.14 29.06 2.15
C THR A 29 -39.09 28.74 1.07
N TYR A 30 -39.17 29.45 -0.06
CA TYR A 30 -38.28 29.24 -1.21
C TYR A 30 -36.78 29.35 -0.86
N ASN A 31 -36.44 30.21 0.10
CA ASN A 31 -35.06 30.38 0.55
C ASN A 31 -34.54 29.14 1.30
N GLU A 32 -35.36 28.55 2.18
CA GLU A 32 -34.99 27.39 2.99
C GLU A 32 -34.81 26.12 2.14
N THR A 33 -35.67 25.93 1.13
CA THR A 33 -35.53 24.84 0.16
C THR A 33 -34.27 24.97 -0.69
N THR A 34 -33.92 26.19 -1.09
CA THR A 34 -32.68 26.47 -1.83
C THR A 34 -31.44 26.15 -0.99
N VAL A 35 -31.40 26.60 0.27
CA VAL A 35 -30.29 26.31 1.20
C VAL A 35 -30.15 24.80 1.44
N PHE A 36 -31.25 24.09 1.62
CA PHE A 36 -31.26 22.63 1.81
C PHE A 36 -30.65 21.88 0.61
N ILE A 37 -31.03 22.25 -0.62
CA ILE A 37 -30.47 21.64 -1.83
C ILE A 37 -28.98 21.94 -1.95
N CYS A 38 -28.55 23.19 -1.70
CA CYS A 38 -27.13 23.56 -1.75
C CYS A 38 -26.28 22.77 -0.75
N LEU A 39 -26.73 22.63 0.50
CA LEU A 39 -26.01 21.84 1.52
C LEU A 39 -25.98 20.35 1.18
N ASN A 40 -27.06 19.80 0.61
CA ASN A 40 -27.07 18.42 0.13
C ASN A 40 -26.08 18.22 -1.03
N LEU A 41 -26.04 19.13 -2.00
CA LEU A 41 -25.06 19.09 -3.09
C LEU A 41 -23.64 19.17 -2.54
N PHE A 42 -23.38 20.06 -1.57
CA PHE A 42 -22.08 20.16 -0.92
C PHE A 42 -21.68 18.86 -0.19
N LEU A 43 -22.61 18.25 0.54
CA LEU A 43 -22.39 16.97 1.20
C LEU A 43 -22.04 15.87 0.19
N TRP A 44 -22.80 15.77 -0.91
CA TRP A 44 -22.53 14.80 -1.96
C TRP A 44 -21.18 15.04 -2.62
N THR A 45 -20.86 16.28 -3.02
CA THR A 45 -19.56 16.57 -3.63
C THR A 45 -18.40 16.19 -2.72
N SER A 46 -18.49 16.50 -1.42
CA SER A 46 -17.48 16.11 -0.43
C SER A 46 -17.38 14.59 -0.30
N PHE A 47 -18.50 13.88 -0.28
CA PHE A 47 -18.53 12.42 -0.26
C PHE A 47 -17.91 11.80 -1.52
N PHE A 48 -18.26 12.30 -2.71
CA PHE A 48 -17.69 11.85 -3.97
C PHE A 48 -16.19 12.10 -4.03
N VAL A 49 -15.73 13.28 -3.58
CA VAL A 49 -14.30 13.59 -3.52
C VAL A 49 -13.60 12.56 -2.64
N GLU A 50 -14.11 12.24 -1.45
CA GLU A 50 -13.47 11.28 -0.55
C GLU A 50 -13.47 9.84 -1.11
N VAL A 51 -14.56 9.43 -1.76
CA VAL A 51 -14.66 8.11 -2.40
C VAL A 51 -13.70 7.99 -3.60
N CYS A 52 -13.52 9.06 -4.37
CA CYS A 52 -12.63 9.09 -5.53
C CYS A 52 -11.18 9.43 -5.17
N LYS A 53 -10.92 9.94 -3.96
CA LYS A 53 -9.58 10.30 -3.52
C LYS A 53 -8.74 9.04 -3.46
N ASN A 54 -7.72 8.98 -4.32
CA ASN A 54 -6.77 7.87 -4.34
C ASN A 54 -6.19 7.69 -2.92
N PRO A 55 -6.37 6.54 -2.26
CA PRO A 55 -5.85 6.30 -0.91
C PRO A 55 -4.32 6.15 -0.86
N GLY A 56 -3.61 6.59 -1.91
CA GLY A 56 -2.15 6.48 -2.03
C GLY A 56 -1.70 5.09 -2.47
N TYR A 57 -2.38 4.47 -3.44
CA TYR A 57 -1.93 3.22 -4.05
C TYR A 57 -0.57 3.39 -4.74
N LEU A 58 0.30 2.38 -4.61
CA LEU A 58 1.55 2.33 -5.36
C LEU A 58 1.32 1.88 -6.81
N PRO A 59 2.16 2.36 -7.75
CA PRO A 59 2.21 1.79 -9.09
C PRO A 59 2.55 0.30 -9.02
N THR A 60 1.90 -0.49 -9.88
CA THR A 60 2.08 -1.94 -9.99
C THR A 60 3.02 -2.23 -11.17
N ASN A 61 3.88 -3.25 -11.06
CA ASN A 61 4.88 -3.60 -12.06
C ASN A 61 5.79 -2.42 -12.45
N THR A 62 6.49 -1.91 -11.44
CA THR A 62 7.49 -0.84 -11.62
C THR A 62 8.78 -1.42 -12.21
N VAL A 63 9.41 -0.72 -13.16
CA VAL A 63 10.72 -1.13 -13.71
C VAL A 63 11.77 -1.23 -12.59
N GLU A 64 11.65 -0.34 -11.61
CA GLU A 64 12.50 -0.31 -10.41
C GLU A 64 12.45 -1.63 -9.61
N TYR A 65 11.32 -2.36 -9.65
CA TYR A 65 11.21 -3.66 -8.98
C TYR A 65 12.02 -4.73 -9.72
N GLU A 66 11.98 -4.75 -11.05
CA GLU A 66 12.72 -5.73 -11.84
C GLU A 66 14.22 -5.52 -11.67
N GLU A 67 14.67 -4.26 -11.71
CA GLU A 67 16.07 -3.89 -11.47
C GLU A 67 16.55 -4.31 -10.07
N GLU A 68 15.79 -3.98 -9.02
CA GLU A 68 16.16 -4.33 -7.64
C GLU A 68 16.12 -5.86 -7.43
N MET A 69 15.16 -6.57 -8.04
CA MET A 69 15.10 -8.02 -8.01
C MET A 69 16.35 -8.64 -8.66
N HIS A 70 16.75 -8.18 -9.84
CA HIS A 70 17.97 -8.64 -10.52
C HIS A 70 19.24 -8.37 -9.70
N GLU A 71 19.35 -7.18 -9.11
CA GLU A 71 20.47 -6.82 -8.23
C GLU A 71 20.55 -7.77 -7.02
N LEU A 72 19.43 -8.02 -6.34
CA LEU A 72 19.35 -8.91 -5.18
C LEU A 72 19.70 -10.36 -5.52
N PHE A 73 19.33 -10.86 -6.70
CA PHE A 73 19.74 -12.19 -7.14
C PHE A 73 21.25 -12.27 -7.39
N GLY A 74 21.83 -11.22 -7.98
CA GLY A 74 23.28 -11.10 -8.16
C GLY A 74 24.03 -11.13 -6.81
N GLU A 75 23.56 -10.36 -5.84
CA GLU A 75 24.11 -10.35 -4.49
C GLU A 75 23.97 -11.69 -3.76
N CYS A 76 22.79 -12.34 -3.85
CA CYS A 76 22.57 -13.68 -3.31
C CYS A 76 23.61 -14.68 -3.85
N ARG A 77 23.85 -14.65 -5.17
CA ARG A 77 24.81 -15.54 -5.83
C ARG A 77 26.25 -15.28 -5.36
N ARG A 78 26.64 -13.99 -5.24
CA ARG A 78 27.96 -13.59 -4.72
C ARG A 78 28.16 -14.03 -3.27
N LEU A 79 27.16 -13.85 -2.41
CA LEU A 79 27.21 -14.27 -1.01
C LEU A 79 27.29 -15.78 -0.87
N ARG A 80 26.53 -16.53 -1.67
CA ARG A 80 26.62 -18.00 -1.69
C ARG A 80 28.03 -18.47 -2.03
N ASN A 81 28.65 -17.89 -3.06
CA ASN A 81 30.02 -18.24 -3.45
C ASN A 81 31.05 -17.90 -2.36
N ARG A 82 30.88 -16.79 -1.64
CA ARG A 82 31.74 -16.45 -0.49
C ARG A 82 31.58 -17.43 0.67
N THR A 83 30.35 -17.83 0.98
CA THR A 83 30.08 -18.83 2.02
C THR A 83 30.69 -20.18 1.67
N SER A 84 30.61 -20.62 0.41
CA SER A 84 31.22 -21.88 -0.02
C SER A 84 32.75 -21.84 0.07
N LEU A 85 33.40 -20.71 -0.27
CA LEU A 85 34.85 -20.57 -0.12
C LEU A 85 35.28 -20.65 1.35
N LEU A 86 34.59 -19.93 2.24
CA LEU A 86 34.84 -20.00 3.69
C LEU A 86 34.69 -21.43 4.25
N SER A 87 33.74 -22.22 3.74
CA SER A 87 33.58 -23.61 4.16
C SER A 87 34.72 -24.52 3.67
N ILE A 88 35.31 -24.25 2.51
CA ILE A 88 36.43 -25.03 1.96
C ILE A 88 37.73 -24.70 2.71
N ASP A 89 38.00 -23.41 2.96
CA ASP A 89 39.19 -22.97 3.70
C ASP A 89 39.19 -23.49 5.14
N SER A 90 38.00 -23.63 5.75
CA SER A 90 37.85 -24.21 7.10
C SER A 90 38.20 -25.70 7.19
N ILE A 91 38.20 -26.43 6.07
CA ILE A 91 38.59 -27.85 5.98
C ILE A 91 40.11 -27.98 5.71
N ALA A 92 40.73 -26.94 5.13
CA ALA A 92 42.10 -26.98 4.62
C ALA A 92 43.19 -26.40 5.56
N GLY A 93 42.86 -25.69 6.65
CA GLY A 93 43.89 -25.00 7.45
C GLY A 93 43.59 -24.82 8.96
N GLU A 94 44.41 -25.45 9.80
CA GLU A 94 44.37 -25.38 11.27
C GLU A 94 45.02 -24.10 11.88
N SER A 95 45.25 -23.03 11.10
CA SER A 95 46.15 -21.92 11.51
C SER A 95 45.54 -20.50 11.63
N GLN A 96 44.23 -20.28 11.49
CA GLN A 96 43.64 -18.92 11.59
C GLN A 96 42.54 -18.80 12.65
N LYS A 97 42.92 -18.69 13.93
CA LYS A 97 41.97 -18.47 15.03
C LYS A 97 41.58 -17.00 15.27
N GLU A 98 42.22 -16.02 14.62
CA GLU A 98 41.98 -14.59 14.93
C GLU A 98 41.30 -13.76 13.82
N ILE A 99 41.37 -14.16 12.54
CA ILE A 99 40.81 -13.40 11.40
C ILE A 99 39.39 -13.88 11.02
N LEU A 100 39.09 -15.15 11.31
CA LEU A 100 37.81 -15.83 11.09
C LEU A 100 36.57 -15.14 11.72
N PRO A 101 36.62 -14.53 12.93
CA PRO A 101 35.43 -13.92 13.52
C PRO A 101 35.01 -12.61 12.83
N LEU A 102 35.92 -11.89 12.16
CA LEU A 102 35.60 -10.61 11.52
C LEU A 102 34.84 -10.81 10.20
N GLU A 103 35.30 -11.74 9.36
CA GLU A 103 34.66 -12.06 8.09
C GLU A 103 33.29 -12.73 8.27
N VAL A 104 33.16 -13.64 9.23
CA VAL A 104 31.86 -14.24 9.58
C VAL A 104 30.88 -13.19 10.10
N LYS A 105 31.34 -12.22 10.90
CA LYS A 105 30.52 -11.09 11.34
C LYS A 105 30.10 -10.20 10.16
N ALA A 106 30.99 -9.95 9.20
CA ALA A 106 30.69 -9.19 7.99
C ALA A 106 29.65 -9.90 7.10
N LEU A 107 29.80 -11.21 6.90
CA LEU A 107 28.84 -12.04 6.15
C LEU A 107 27.45 -12.06 6.81
N ARG A 108 27.38 -12.19 8.13
CA ARG A 108 26.10 -12.08 8.85
C ARG A 108 25.47 -10.70 8.73
N ARG A 109 26.26 -9.63 8.57
CA ARG A 109 25.72 -8.28 8.32
C ARG A 109 25.14 -8.18 6.91
N SER A 110 25.84 -8.67 5.89
CA SER A 110 25.36 -8.62 4.50
C SER A 110 24.08 -9.43 4.31
N ILE A 111 24.00 -10.65 4.87
CA ILE A 111 22.78 -11.47 4.84
C ILE A 111 21.59 -10.73 5.50
N ARG A 112 21.82 -10.02 6.61
CA ARG A 112 20.78 -9.22 7.27
C ARG A 112 20.33 -8.01 6.45
N VAL A 113 21.22 -7.40 5.68
CA VAL A 113 20.88 -6.29 4.77
C VAL A 113 20.05 -6.82 3.60
N LEU A 114 20.49 -7.91 2.97
CA LEU A 114 19.79 -8.58 1.88
C LEU A 114 18.37 -9.00 2.27
N LYS A 115 18.22 -9.60 3.46
CA LYS A 115 16.90 -9.97 4.00
C LYS A 115 16.00 -8.75 4.19
N ARG A 116 16.54 -7.61 4.62
CA ARG A 116 15.77 -6.36 4.77
C ARG A 116 15.31 -5.83 3.41
N ARG A 117 16.18 -5.82 2.40
CA ARG A 117 15.83 -5.41 1.03
C ARG A 117 14.75 -6.34 0.45
N LEU A 118 14.89 -7.66 0.60
CA LEU A 118 13.87 -8.59 0.13
C LEU A 118 12.50 -8.38 0.80
N ASN A 119 12.48 -8.05 2.10
CA ASN A 119 11.25 -7.74 2.83
C ASN A 119 10.58 -6.44 2.37
N SER A 120 11.32 -5.48 1.81
CA SER A 120 10.73 -4.28 1.21
C SER A 120 10.11 -4.52 -0.16
N LEU A 121 10.39 -5.63 -0.84
CA LEU A 121 9.75 -5.93 -2.13
C LEU A 121 8.35 -6.54 -1.94
N CYS A 122 7.44 -6.24 -2.87
CA CYS A 122 6.14 -6.89 -2.96
C CYS A 122 6.05 -7.76 -4.22
N HIS A 123 6.11 -9.08 -4.07
CA HIS A 123 5.99 -10.00 -5.21
C HIS A 123 4.59 -9.96 -5.86
N THR A 124 3.53 -9.73 -5.07
CA THR A 124 2.14 -9.69 -5.59
C THR A 124 1.86 -8.46 -6.46
N CYS A 125 2.51 -7.33 -6.16
CA CYS A 125 2.29 -6.07 -6.86
C CYS A 125 3.44 -5.70 -7.81
N GLY A 126 4.55 -6.45 -7.80
CA GLY A 126 5.76 -6.12 -8.57
C GLY A 126 6.27 -4.72 -8.26
N CYS A 127 6.32 -4.33 -6.97
CA CYS A 127 6.71 -2.99 -6.57
C CYS A 127 7.61 -2.98 -5.33
N VAL A 128 8.44 -1.95 -5.22
CA VAL A 128 9.29 -1.69 -4.05
C VAL A 128 8.49 -0.89 -3.02
N LYS A 129 8.36 -1.42 -1.80
CA LYS A 129 7.60 -0.75 -0.72
C LYS A 129 8.48 0.33 -0.07
N PRO A 130 8.08 1.61 -0.12
CA PRO A 130 8.75 2.64 0.66
C PRO A 130 8.52 2.43 2.16
N ILE A 131 9.32 3.10 2.97
CA ILE A 131 9.24 3.07 4.43
C ILE A 131 7.80 3.44 4.83
N ARG A 132 7.14 2.54 5.58
CA ARG A 132 5.71 2.58 6.04
C ARG A 132 4.63 2.10 5.06
N ALA A 133 4.94 1.72 3.82
CA ALA A 133 3.94 1.11 2.93
C ALA A 133 3.65 -0.36 3.30
N LYS A 134 2.38 -0.76 3.19
CA LYS A 134 1.92 -2.13 3.44
C LYS A 134 1.11 -2.66 2.26
N HIS A 135 1.12 -3.97 2.08
CA HIS A 135 0.21 -4.64 1.15
C HIS A 135 -1.12 -4.89 1.86
N CYS A 136 -2.21 -4.40 1.29
CA CYS A 136 -3.56 -4.65 1.79
C CYS A 136 -4.15 -5.86 1.07
N SER A 137 -4.43 -6.95 1.79
CA SER A 137 -5.06 -8.16 1.22
C SER A 137 -6.49 -7.91 0.74
N LEU A 138 -7.21 -6.97 1.36
CA LEU A 138 -8.57 -6.61 0.95
C LEU A 138 -8.58 -5.88 -0.40
N CYS A 139 -7.60 -5.00 -0.62
CA CYS A 139 -7.49 -4.22 -1.86
C CYS A 139 -6.61 -4.91 -2.91
N ASN A 140 -5.90 -5.99 -2.57
CA ASN A 140 -4.86 -6.64 -3.37
C ASN A 140 -3.82 -5.67 -3.96
N ARG A 141 -3.53 -4.58 -3.23
CA ARG A 141 -2.62 -3.50 -3.67
C ARG A 141 -1.78 -2.99 -2.51
N CYS A 142 -0.57 -2.49 -2.83
CA CYS A 142 0.25 -1.76 -1.89
C CYS A 142 -0.26 -0.32 -1.71
N VAL A 143 -0.33 0.13 -0.45
CA VAL A 143 -0.83 1.45 -0.08
C VAL A 143 0.22 2.17 0.76
N ARG A 144 0.46 3.46 0.49
CA ARG A 144 1.20 4.34 1.39
C ARG A 144 0.32 4.68 2.58
N VAL A 145 0.62 4.10 3.74
CA VAL A 145 0.03 4.53 5.00
C VAL A 145 0.71 5.86 5.36
N MET A 146 0.03 6.97 5.07
CA MET A 146 0.43 8.29 5.57
C MET A 146 0.32 8.33 7.10
#